data_AF-B0EGZ7-F1
#
_entry.id   AF-B0EGZ7-F1
#
_cell.length_a   1.000
_cell.length_b   1.000
_cell.length_c   1.000
_cell.angle_alpha   90.00
_cell.angle_beta   90.00
_cell.angle_gamma   90.00
#
_symmetry.space_group_name_H-M   'P 1'
#
loop_
_entity.id
_entity.type
_entity.pdbx_description
1 polymer ?
#
loop_
_entity_poly.entity_id
_entity_poly.type
_entity_poly.pdbx_seq_one_letter_code
_entity_poly.pdbx_strand_id
1 'polypeptide(L)'
;MLGNSAALICITIAYVFSILAFNVTGMMITDYVNAMVRNVMEPMRMITIWICSVFLYYVVDPDIGEKVGWFTFIEVFGFIFLTGGFLLYTRVIKIPKLFKYPSNEEISIEEKKEEEKEPLLYSN
;
A
#
# COMPACT_ATOMS: atom_id res chain seq x y z
N MET A 1 21.91 26.51 -5.16
CA MET A 1 22.01 25.19 -5.83
C MET A 1 20.75 24.87 -6.64
N LEU A 2 19.53 25.03 -6.10
CA LEU A 2 18.30 24.92 -6.89
C LEU A 2 18.11 26.06 -7.93
N GLY A 3 18.48 27.30 -7.60
CA GLY A 3 18.32 28.46 -8.49
C GLY A 3 19.14 28.46 -9.79
N ASN A 4 20.07 27.51 -9.96
CA ASN A 4 20.98 27.48 -11.12
C ASN A 4 20.52 26.53 -12.24
N SER A 5 19.57 25.64 -11.96
CA SER A 5 19.07 24.67 -12.95
C SER A 5 17.54 24.65 -12.93
N ALA A 6 16.96 25.27 -13.96
CA ALA A 6 15.51 25.30 -14.16
C ALA A 6 14.90 23.88 -14.24
N ALA A 7 15.68 22.89 -14.74
CA ALA A 7 15.27 21.49 -14.80
C ALA A 7 15.06 20.89 -13.40
N LEU A 8 15.97 21.14 -12.45
CA LEU A 8 15.85 20.63 -11.08
C LEU A 8 14.67 21.27 -10.34
N ILE A 9 14.43 22.56 -10.56
CA ILE A 9 13.27 23.25 -9.99
C ILE A 9 11.97 22.62 -10.51
N CYS A 10 11.86 22.40 -11.83
CA CYS A 10 10.69 21.79 -12.45
C CYS A 10 10.41 20.38 -11.88
N ILE A 11 11.44 19.53 -11.81
CA ILE A 11 11.32 18.16 -11.25
C ILE A 11 10.91 18.22 -9.78
N THR A 12 11.47 19.14 -9.00
CA THR A 12 11.14 19.30 -7.58
C THR A 12 9.67 19.71 -7.39
N ILE A 13 9.20 20.67 -8.19
CA ILE A 13 7.80 21.11 -8.15
C ILE A 13 6.87 19.94 -8.52
N ALA A 14 7.18 19.22 -9.61
CA ALA A 14 6.41 18.06 -10.03
C ALA A 14 6.36 16.97 -8.94
N TYR A 15 7.49 16.74 -8.24
CA TYR A 15 7.57 15.81 -7.12
C TYR A 15 6.68 16.21 -5.95
N VAL A 16 6.67 17.50 -5.56
CA VAL A 16 5.79 18.01 -4.50
C VAL A 16 4.31 17.80 -4.86
N PHE A 17 3.90 18.11 -6.09
CA PHE A 17 2.53 17.86 -6.54
C PHE A 17 2.19 16.37 -6.57
N SER A 18 3.14 15.51 -6.94
CA SER A 18 2.95 14.06 -6.93
C SER A 18 2.69 13.52 -5.52
N ILE A 19 3.45 13.99 -4.52
CA ILE A 19 3.23 13.62 -3.11
C ILE A 19 1.88 14.12 -2.62
N LEU A 20 1.51 15.37 -2.95
CA LEU A 20 0.23 15.94 -2.58
C LEU A 20 -0.93 15.08 -3.14
N ALA A 21 -0.87 14.75 -4.43
CA ALA A 21 -1.87 13.90 -5.07
C ALA A 21 -1.94 12.50 -4.42
N PHE A 22 -0.79 11.91 -4.09
CA PHE A 22 -0.74 10.62 -3.39
C PHE A 22 -1.42 10.67 -2.02
N ASN A 23 -1.20 11.74 -1.25
CA ASN A 23 -1.80 11.90 0.07
C ASN A 23 -3.31 12.17 0.00
N VAL A 24 -3.75 13.03 -0.93
CA VAL A 24 -5.18 13.31 -1.14
C VAL A 24 -5.91 12.05 -1.60
N THR A 25 -5.36 11.33 -2.58
CA THR A 25 -5.94 10.06 -3.04
C THR A 25 -5.96 9.03 -1.93
N GLY A 26 -4.94 9.00 -1.05
CA GLY A 26 -4.90 8.13 0.12
C GLY A 26 -6.04 8.38 1.10
N MET A 27 -6.35 9.65 1.39
CA MET A 27 -7.50 10.02 2.22
C MET A 27 -8.82 9.65 1.54
N MET A 28 -8.97 9.97 0.25
CA MET A 28 -10.17 9.58 -0.52
C MET A 28 -10.42 8.07 -0.50
N ILE A 29 -9.40 7.23 -0.72
CA ILE A 29 -9.55 5.76 -0.67
C ILE A 29 -10.03 5.29 0.71
N THR A 30 -9.58 5.96 1.77
CA THR A 30 -9.97 5.63 3.14
C THR A 30 -11.45 5.96 3.37
N ASP A 31 -11.90 7.11 2.88
CA ASP A 31 -13.29 7.57 3.00
C ASP A 31 -14.26 6.76 2.12
N TYR A 32 -13.86 6.40 0.89
CA TYR A 32 -14.75 5.72 -0.08
C TYR A 32 -14.79 4.20 0.05
N VAL A 33 -13.73 3.57 0.58
CA VAL A 33 -13.63 2.10 0.60
C VAL A 33 -13.52 1.58 2.03
N ASN A 34 -12.39 1.85 2.69
CA ASN A 34 -12.12 1.63 4.12
C ASN A 34 -10.61 1.80 4.37
N ALA A 35 -10.24 1.93 5.65
CA ALA A 35 -8.84 1.95 6.09
C ALA A 35 -8.06 0.68 5.70
N MET A 36 -8.75 -0.46 5.55
CA MET A 36 -8.14 -1.72 5.17
C MET A 36 -7.56 -1.67 3.74
N VAL A 37 -8.30 -1.14 2.77
CA VAL A 37 -7.86 -1.03 1.37
C VAL A 37 -6.74 -0.01 1.24
N ARG A 38 -6.74 1.06 2.04
CA ARG A 38 -5.58 1.96 2.14
C ARG A 38 -4.31 1.19 2.54
N ASN A 39 -4.41 0.24 3.46
CA ASN A 39 -3.29 -0.59 3.85
C ASN A 39 -2.85 -1.59 2.76
N VAL A 40 -3.74 -2.00 1.83
CA VAL A 40 -3.35 -2.80 0.63
C VAL A 40 -2.43 -2.00 -0.30
N MET A 41 -2.58 -0.68 -0.33
CA MET A 41 -1.79 0.18 -1.22
C MET A 41 -0.30 0.23 -0.82
N GLU A 42 0.03 -0.10 0.42
CA GLU A 42 1.40 -0.14 0.93
C GLU A 42 2.26 -1.21 0.23
N PRO A 43 1.90 -2.51 0.23
CA PRO A 43 2.64 -3.52 -0.54
C PRO A 43 2.60 -3.25 -2.05
N MET A 44 1.50 -2.71 -2.58
CA MET A 44 1.39 -2.38 -4.02
C MET A 44 2.37 -1.29 -4.46
N ARG A 45 2.63 -0.30 -3.60
CA ARG A 45 3.63 0.74 -3.87
C ARG A 45 5.03 0.15 -3.99
N MET A 46 5.42 -0.72 -3.06
CA MET A 46 6.74 -1.35 -3.10
C MET A 46 6.94 -2.18 -4.37
N ILE A 47 5.93 -2.95 -4.76
CA ILE A 47 5.97 -3.75 -6.00
C ILE A 47 6.08 -2.84 -7.23
N THR A 48 5.30 -1.75 -7.28
CA THR A 48 5.34 -0.80 -8.40
C THR A 48 6.72 -0.16 -8.56
N ILE A 49 7.32 0.29 -7.45
CA ILE A 49 8.67 0.88 -7.47
C ILE A 49 9.70 -0.15 -7.95
N TRP A 50 9.60 -1.39 -7.48
CA TRP A 50 10.49 -2.46 -7.92
C TRP A 50 10.35 -2.75 -9.43
N ILE A 51 9.12 -2.85 -9.95
CA ILE A 51 8.87 -3.01 -11.39
C ILE A 51 9.49 -1.85 -12.19
N CYS A 52 9.33 -0.61 -11.72
CA CYS A 52 9.96 0.55 -12.33
C CYS A 52 11.49 0.46 -12.31
N SER A 53 12.10 0.00 -11.21
CA SER A 53 13.55 -0.21 -11.10
C SER A 53 14.07 -1.20 -12.14
N VAL A 54 13.38 -2.33 -12.29
CA VAL A 54 13.70 -3.34 -13.31
C VAL A 54 13.50 -2.79 -14.71
N PHE A 55 12.42 -2.06 -14.95
CA PHE A 55 12.14 -1.44 -16.25
C PHE A 55 13.23 -0.44 -16.65
N LEU A 56 13.69 0.42 -15.73
CA LEU A 56 14.75 1.39 -15.99
C LEU A 56 16.06 0.71 -16.40
N TYR A 57 16.41 -0.42 -15.76
CA TYR A 57 17.62 -1.19 -16.09
C TYR A 57 17.62 -1.73 -17.53
N TYR A 58 16.48 -2.23 -18.00
CA TYR A 58 16.40 -2.86 -19.32
C TYR A 58 16.08 -1.89 -20.47
N VAL A 59 15.44 -0.75 -20.18
CA VAL A 59 14.92 0.16 -21.21
C VAL A 59 15.69 1.48 -21.29
N VAL A 60 16.12 2.03 -20.16
CA VAL A 60 16.73 3.36 -20.12
C VAL A 60 18.25 3.27 -20.08
N ASP A 61 18.79 2.70 -19.00
CA ASP A 61 20.23 2.59 -18.80
C ASP A 61 20.53 1.46 -17.80
N PRO A 62 21.45 0.53 -18.12
CA PRO A 62 21.90 -0.50 -17.18
C PRO A 62 22.52 0.04 -15.89
N ASP A 63 23.00 1.30 -15.88
CA ASP A 63 23.53 1.94 -14.68
C ASP A 63 22.42 2.50 -13.76
N ILE A 64 21.17 2.56 -14.25
CA ILE A 64 20.02 3.13 -13.56
C ILE A 64 18.94 2.05 -13.41
N GLY A 65 19.03 1.25 -12.34
CA GLY A 65 18.02 0.25 -12.01
C GLY A 65 18.62 -1.05 -11.49
N GLU A 66 17.77 -2.06 -11.34
CA GLU A 66 18.19 -3.38 -10.86
C GLU A 66 18.12 -4.44 -11.97
N LYS A 67 19.21 -5.20 -12.09
CA LYS A 67 19.26 -6.37 -12.96
C LYS A 67 18.51 -7.54 -12.33
N VAL A 68 17.65 -8.20 -13.12
CA VAL A 68 17.04 -9.46 -12.69
C VAL A 68 18.12 -10.53 -12.55
N GLY A 69 18.32 -11.00 -11.32
CA GLY A 69 19.33 -11.97 -10.95
C GLY A 69 18.84 -12.95 -9.88
N TRP A 70 19.78 -13.61 -9.20
CA TRP A 70 19.45 -14.57 -8.14
C TRP A 70 18.73 -13.91 -6.96
N PHE A 71 19.15 -12.70 -6.58
CA PHE A 71 18.53 -11.95 -5.48
C PHE A 71 17.10 -11.49 -5.81
N THR A 72 16.79 -11.22 -7.07
CA THR A 72 15.44 -10.88 -7.48
C THR A 72 14.42 -11.97 -7.13
N PHE A 73 14.82 -13.25 -7.10
CA PHE A 73 13.92 -14.31 -6.64
C PHE A 73 13.57 -14.19 -5.14
N ILE A 74 14.51 -13.76 -4.29
CA ILE A 74 14.23 -13.55 -2.86
C ILE A 74 13.29 -12.36 -2.67
N GLU A 75 13.44 -11.31 -3.47
CA GLU A 75 12.57 -10.13 -3.43
C GLU A 75 11.15 -10.46 -3.87
N VAL A 76 11.00 -11.15 -4.99
CA VAL A 76 9.68 -11.59 -5.48
C VAL A 76 9.01 -12.51 -4.47
N PHE A 77 9.76 -13.42 -3.85
CA PHE A 77 9.26 -14.23 -2.75
C PHE A 77 8.79 -13.36 -1.58
N GLY A 78 9.56 -12.35 -1.20
CA GLY A 78 9.19 -11.35 -0.20
C GLY A 78 7.90 -10.61 -0.55
N PHE A 79 7.73 -10.17 -1.80
CA PHE A 79 6.49 -9.51 -2.26
C PHE A 79 5.29 -10.46 -2.18
N ILE A 80 5.43 -11.70 -2.63
CA ILE A 80 4.35 -12.70 -2.56
C ILE A 80 3.98 -12.97 -1.11
N PHE A 81 4.97 -13.14 -0.23
CA PHE A 81 4.73 -13.39 1.19
C PHE A 81 4.06 -12.20 1.88
N LEU A 82 4.54 -10.98 1.62
CA LEU A 82 4.00 -9.75 2.18
C LEU A 82 2.57 -9.49 1.68
N THR A 83 2.34 -9.53 0.38
CA THR A 83 1.01 -9.35 -0.22
C THR A 83 0.07 -10.47 0.20
N GLY A 84 0.52 -11.73 0.23
CA GLY A 84 -0.29 -12.86 0.67
C GLY A 84 -0.67 -12.78 2.15
N GLY A 85 0.29 -12.46 3.02
CA GLY A 85 0.04 -12.22 4.45
C GLY A 85 -0.93 -11.06 4.68
N PHE A 86 -0.79 -9.99 3.89
CA PHE A 86 -1.70 -8.86 3.91
C PHE A 86 -3.12 -9.23 3.45
N LEU A 87 -3.26 -10.00 2.35
CA LEU A 87 -4.56 -10.48 1.85
C LEU A 87 -5.25 -11.46 2.82
N LEU A 88 -4.46 -12.25 3.57
CA LEU A 88 -4.97 -13.12 4.62
C LEU A 88 -5.41 -12.32 5.85
N TYR A 89 -4.60 -11.34 6.27
CA TYR A 89 -4.94 -10.41 7.35
C TYR A 89 -6.25 -9.67 7.05
N THR A 90 -6.40 -9.19 5.81
CA THR A 90 -7.60 -8.50 5.36
C THR A 90 -8.79 -9.43 5.14
N ARG A 91 -8.65 -10.74 5.38
CA ARG A 91 -9.69 -11.75 5.16
C ARG A 91 -10.28 -11.76 3.74
N VAL A 92 -9.60 -11.10 2.78
CA VAL A 92 -9.95 -11.14 1.35
C VAL A 92 -9.77 -12.57 0.85
N ILE A 93 -8.70 -13.24 1.28
CA ILE A 93 -8.49 -14.66 1.06
C ILE A 93 -8.84 -15.40 2.36
N LYS A 94 -9.92 -16.19 2.33
CA LYS A 94 -10.27 -17.12 3.41
C LYS A 94 -9.65 -18.47 3.10
N ILE A 95 -8.89 -19.06 4.03
CA ILE A 95 -8.32 -20.41 3.90
C ILE A 95 -9.20 -21.35 4.74
N PRO A 96 -10.30 -21.87 4.19
CA PRO A 96 -11.35 -22.55 4.96
C PRO A 96 -10.90 -23.85 5.63
N LYS A 97 -9.76 -24.43 5.21
CA LYS A 97 -9.24 -25.69 5.76
C LYS A 97 -8.32 -25.52 6.98
N LEU A 98 -7.74 -24.33 7.20
CA LEU A 98 -6.77 -24.11 8.27
C LEU A 98 -7.29 -23.18 9.39
N PHE A 99 -8.26 -22.31 9.09
CA PHE A 99 -8.81 -21.35 10.05
C PHE A 99 -10.33 -21.42 10.13
N LYS A 100 -10.85 -21.39 11.36
CA LYS A 100 -12.27 -21.25 11.65
C LYS A 100 -12.60 -19.75 11.62
N TYR A 101 -13.36 -19.33 10.62
CA TYR A 101 -13.76 -17.93 10.48
C TYR A 101 -15.10 -17.70 11.20
N PRO A 102 -15.22 -16.69 12.09
CA PRO A 102 -16.51 -16.29 12.63
C PRO A 102 -17.44 -15.84 11.50
N SER A 103 -18.75 -15.97 11.71
CA SER A 103 -19.74 -15.63 10.70
C SER A 103 -19.76 -14.11 10.45
N ASN A 104 -20.15 -13.66 9.25
CA ASN A 104 -20.24 -12.21 8.94
C ASN A 104 -21.22 -11.47 9.90
N GLU A 105 -22.17 -12.18 10.50
CA GLU A 105 -23.10 -11.64 11.51
C GLU A 105 -22.40 -11.35 12.85
N GLU A 106 -21.47 -12.19 13.29
CA GLU A 106 -20.71 -11.97 14.53
C GLU A 106 -19.80 -10.74 14.43
N ILE A 107 -19.17 -10.53 13.28
CA ILE A 107 -18.25 -9.40 13.02
C ILE A 107 -19.00 -8.06 13.03
N SER A 108 -20.16 -8.01 12.38
CA SER A 108 -20.98 -6.78 12.33
C SER A 108 -21.64 -6.43 13.67
N ILE A 109 -21.79 -7.41 14.57
CA ILE A 109 -22.23 -7.18 15.96
C ILE A 109 -21.06 -6.66 16.83
N GLU A 110 -19.83 -7.12 16.60
CA GLU A 110 -18.64 -6.60 17.30
C GLU A 110 -18.31 -5.17 16.88
N GLU A 111 -18.31 -4.88 15.58
CA GLU A 111 -18.06 -3.52 15.04
C GLU A 111 -19.09 -2.51 15.59
N LYS A 112 -20.38 -2.87 15.60
CA LYS A 112 -21.43 -2.04 16.21
C LYS A 112 -21.25 -1.84 17.72
N LYS A 113 -20.76 -2.84 18.45
CA LYS A 113 -20.48 -2.73 19.88
C LYS A 113 -19.28 -1.86 20.20
N GLU A 114 -18.31 -1.74 19.29
CA GLU A 114 -17.20 -0.82 19.42
C GLU A 114 -17.62 0.62 19.10
N GLU A 115 -18.37 0.82 18.01
CA GLU A 115 -18.95 2.13 17.65
C GLU A 115 -19.91 2.68 18.71
N GLU A 116 -20.67 1.83 19.42
CA GLU A 116 -21.58 2.26 20.48
C GLU A 116 -20.85 2.64 21.79
N LYS A 117 -19.61 2.18 21.99
CA LYS A 117 -18.79 2.53 23.18
C LYS A 117 -18.08 3.87 23.06
N GLU A 118 -17.69 4.29 21.86
CA GLU A 118 -17.05 5.60 21.62
C GLU A 118 -17.92 6.83 21.98
N PRO A 119 -19.23 6.91 21.65
CA PRO A 119 -20.05 8.09 21.97
C PRO A 119 -20.34 8.24 23.47
N LEU A 120 -20.25 7.18 24.27
CA LEU A 120 -20.54 7.22 25.71
C LEU A 120 -19.36 7.71 26.57
N LEU A 121 -18.14 7.75 26.01
CA LEU A 121 -16.96 8.30 26.71
C LEU A 121 -16.87 9.83 26.68
N TYR A 122 -17.61 10.49 25.79
CA TYR A 122 -17.70 11.96 25.71
C TYR A 122 -18.99 12.52 26.34
N SER A 123 -19.84 11.67 26.93
CA SER A 123 -21.13 12.06 27.51
C SER A 123 -21.17 12.08 29.04
N ASN A 124 -20.03 12.26 29.73
CA ASN A 124 -19.97 12.49 31.18
C ASN A 124 -19.26 13.79 31.53
#